data_AF-A0A8H7XZ06-F1
#
_entry.id   AF-A0A8H7XZ06-F1
#
_cell.length_a   1.000
_cell.length_b   1.000
_cell.length_c   1.000
_cell.angle_alpha   90.00
_cell.angle_beta   90.00
_cell.angle_gamma   90.00
#
_symmetry.space_group_name_H-M   'P 1'
#
loop_
_entity.id
_entity.type
_entity.pdbx_description
1 polymer ?
#
loop_
_entity_poly.entity_id
_entity_poly.type
_entity_poly.pdbx_seq_one_letter_code
_entity_poly.pdbx_strand_id
1 'polypeptide(L)'
;MIIGPARSIITGPTTTDWRYNHISILNSDETAALALKLNASRYFKSPSVWSAKKALAMFSLTSYNLTEEQRRMYASEKAENFRWISKIVATYSSYTLTEADLAPESLYLELAELGEFAEIAYNLVPTEFILDNYEKLRQPGYPLEYHNALGDVKLLSSFRGTFADLPVNVIYRPSTKQLLVAVSGTSSIKHAFQDLRVLKTSHPSKRGSVHSGFWALYQGIRSIVLDLIRQGITSHSPAELVLTGHSMGGSICYLLGIELLAHDEYLVPRLRLKIAVFGCPRAGDARLVDYYRELVAAFRKREGNDAFTEYVVKGYNDGVPALPPTRFGYRHFCQEPFYLVGGKLYRTPSTEAEHALFRVESDNNDDQNKFILFPKGGHNYYNGRDLEKFSRRMNWLIQSIPTQDGWEERYAEIAKKHT
;
A
#
# COMPACT_ATOMS: atom_id res chain seq x y z
N MET A 1 -71.10 -38.35 -8.72
CA MET A 1 -70.02 -39.23 -9.23
C MET A 1 -68.72 -38.46 -9.09
N ILE A 2 -67.86 -38.71 -8.10
CA ILE A 2 -67.07 -39.93 -7.80
C ILE A 2 -65.71 -39.90 -8.53
N ILE A 3 -64.70 -39.49 -7.73
CA ILE A 3 -63.33 -40.02 -7.56
C ILE A 3 -62.29 -39.81 -8.69
N GLY A 4 -61.08 -39.37 -8.29
CA GLY A 4 -59.80 -39.67 -8.95
C GLY A 4 -59.45 -41.19 -8.88
N PRO A 5 -58.19 -41.66 -8.67
CA PRO A 5 -57.02 -40.98 -8.08
C PRO A 5 -55.63 -41.33 -8.68
N ALA A 6 -54.60 -40.78 -8.01
CA ALA A 6 -53.25 -41.32 -7.68
C ALA A 6 -52.20 -41.51 -8.80
N ARG A 7 -50.98 -40.93 -8.73
CA ARG A 7 -49.87 -40.90 -7.74
C ARG A 7 -49.00 -42.18 -7.68
N SER A 8 -47.71 -41.99 -7.96
CA SER A 8 -46.55 -42.36 -7.11
C SER A 8 -45.44 -41.34 -7.45
N ILE A 9 -44.76 -40.58 -6.58
CA ILE A 9 -44.25 -40.70 -5.20
C ILE A 9 -43.20 -41.79 -5.01
N ILE A 10 -41.94 -41.38 -4.91
CA ILE A 10 -40.94 -41.75 -3.87
C ILE A 10 -40.00 -40.52 -3.72
N THR A 11 -40.22 -39.56 -2.79
CA THR A 11 -39.69 -39.43 -1.40
C THR A 11 -38.18 -39.61 -1.22
N GLY A 12 -37.53 -38.61 -0.59
CA GLY A 12 -36.08 -38.48 -0.36
C GLY A 12 -35.46 -39.50 0.61
N PRO A 13 -34.25 -39.22 1.17
CA PRO A 13 -34.24 -38.31 2.32
C PRO A 13 -32.95 -37.45 2.50
N THR A 14 -33.15 -36.33 3.20
CA THR A 14 -32.36 -35.79 4.33
C THR A 14 -30.81 -35.77 4.33
N THR A 15 -30.29 -34.56 4.60
CA THR A 15 -29.16 -34.25 5.50
C THR A 15 -27.88 -35.10 5.39
N THR A 16 -26.84 -34.51 4.82
CA THR A 16 -25.45 -34.93 5.04
C THR A 16 -24.63 -33.75 5.57
N ASP A 17 -24.69 -33.60 6.90
CA ASP A 17 -23.54 -33.70 7.79
C ASP A 17 -22.27 -32.90 7.39
N TRP A 18 -22.29 -31.57 7.59
CA TRP A 18 -21.06 -30.79 7.76
C TRP A 18 -20.50 -31.06 9.16
N ARG A 19 -19.79 -32.17 9.32
CA ARG A 19 -18.99 -32.40 10.54
C ARG A 19 -17.86 -31.39 10.57
N TYR A 20 -17.99 -30.44 11.48
CA TYR A 20 -16.87 -29.72 12.09
C TYR A 20 -15.85 -30.75 12.59
N ASN A 21 -14.81 -30.98 11.81
CA ASN A 21 -13.56 -31.46 12.40
C ASN A 21 -12.93 -30.28 13.12
N HIS A 22 -13.08 -30.28 14.44
CA HIS A 22 -12.27 -29.52 15.37
C HIS A 22 -10.78 -29.81 15.09
N ILE A 23 -10.17 -29.00 14.23
CA ILE A 23 -8.73 -28.78 14.27
C ILE A 23 -8.55 -27.63 15.26
N SER A 24 -8.01 -27.98 16.42
CA SER A 24 -7.53 -27.05 17.43
C SER A 24 -6.74 -25.93 16.76
N ILE A 25 -7.30 -24.72 16.83
CA ILE A 25 -6.66 -23.47 16.43
C ILE A 25 -5.44 -23.31 17.32
N LEU A 26 -4.24 -23.47 16.78
CA LEU A 26 -3.02 -23.02 17.45
C LEU A 26 -3.05 -21.48 17.43
N ASN A 27 -2.95 -20.86 18.60
CA ASN A 27 -2.90 -19.40 18.72
C ASN A 27 -1.68 -18.84 17.95
N SER A 28 -1.75 -17.58 17.52
CA SER A 28 -0.70 -16.89 16.73
C SER A 28 0.70 -16.96 17.35
N ASP A 29 0.78 -17.11 18.68
CA ASP A 29 2.04 -17.25 19.41
C ASP A 29 2.68 -18.64 19.24
N GLU A 30 1.87 -19.70 19.07
CA GLU A 30 2.35 -21.07 18.90
C GLU A 30 2.86 -21.31 17.47
N THR A 31 2.24 -20.66 16.47
CA THR A 31 2.71 -20.68 15.08
C THR A 31 4.01 -19.89 14.90
N ALA A 32 4.15 -18.75 15.57
CA ALA A 32 5.42 -18.01 15.63
C ALA A 32 6.52 -18.82 16.34
N ALA A 33 6.18 -19.51 17.43
CA ALA A 33 7.11 -20.39 18.14
C ALA A 33 7.53 -21.61 17.30
N LEU A 34 6.62 -22.18 16.51
CA LEU A 34 6.92 -23.30 15.61
C LEU A 34 7.82 -22.87 14.44
N ALA A 35 7.56 -21.69 13.86
CA ALA A 35 8.40 -21.11 12.81
C ALA A 35 9.81 -20.76 13.32
N LEU A 36 9.93 -20.24 14.55
CA LEU A 36 11.21 -20.00 15.23
C LEU A 36 11.98 -21.31 15.50
N LYS A 37 11.29 -22.37 15.95
CA LYS A 37 11.89 -23.70 16.15
C LYS A 37 12.39 -24.32 14.84
N LEU A 38 11.63 -24.18 13.75
CA LEU A 38 12.01 -24.68 12.43
C LEU A 38 13.16 -23.89 11.78
N ASN A 39 13.31 -22.60 12.12
CA ASN A 39 14.42 -21.78 11.63
C ASN A 39 15.70 -22.02 12.46
N ALA A 40 15.58 -22.24 13.78
CA ALA A 40 16.72 -22.54 14.64
C ALA A 40 17.42 -23.87 14.29
N SER A 41 16.66 -24.88 13.83
CA SER A 41 17.22 -26.17 13.41
C SER A 41 18.04 -26.12 12.11
N ARG A 42 17.88 -25.06 11.30
CA ARG A 42 18.65 -24.86 10.06
C ARG A 42 20.07 -24.34 10.28
N TYR A 43 20.36 -23.74 11.44
CA TYR A 43 21.65 -23.07 11.70
C TYR A 43 22.58 -23.83 12.65
N PHE A 44 22.10 -24.84 13.39
CA PHE A 44 22.91 -25.53 14.40
C PHE A 44 22.93 -27.05 14.17
N LYS A 45 24.02 -27.55 13.56
CA LYS A 45 24.39 -28.96 13.66
C LYS A 45 25.08 -29.18 15.01
N SER A 46 24.35 -29.79 15.93
CA SER A 46 24.75 -30.27 17.29
C SER A 46 24.26 -29.41 18.47
N PRO A 47 23.81 -30.08 19.57
CA PRO A 47 23.16 -29.41 20.69
C PRO A 47 24.19 -28.88 21.69
N SER A 48 24.76 -27.70 21.44
CA SER A 48 25.38 -26.92 22.52
C SER A 48 24.31 -26.06 23.17
N VAL A 49 24.15 -26.17 24.49
CA VAL A 49 23.18 -25.46 25.32
C VAL A 49 23.47 -23.95 25.29
N TRP A 50 23.00 -23.29 24.24
CA TRP A 50 22.88 -21.84 24.16
C TRP A 50 21.45 -21.47 24.51
N SER A 51 21.26 -20.77 25.62
CA SER A 51 19.92 -20.40 26.07
C SER A 51 19.27 -19.48 25.02
N ALA A 52 18.01 -19.74 24.69
CA ALA A 52 17.21 -18.94 23.76
C ALA A 52 17.21 -17.43 24.11
N LYS A 53 17.48 -17.07 25.38
CA LYS A 53 17.67 -15.69 25.84
C LYS A 53 18.88 -14.99 25.22
N LYS A 54 20.01 -15.68 25.01
CA LYS A 54 21.21 -15.08 24.37
C LYS A 54 21.09 -15.01 22.85
N ALA A 55 20.39 -15.96 22.23
CA ALA A 55 20.03 -15.85 20.81
C ALA A 55 19.09 -14.65 20.57
N LEU A 56 18.08 -14.44 21.44
CA LEU A 56 17.24 -13.23 21.42
C LEU A 56 18.04 -11.93 21.64
N ALA A 57 19.12 -11.96 22.42
CA ALA A 57 19.95 -10.79 22.69
C ALA A 57 20.86 -10.38 21.50
N MET A 58 21.19 -11.29 20.58
CA MET A 58 21.92 -10.97 19.34
C MET A 58 21.02 -10.40 18.24
N PHE A 59 19.70 -10.62 18.32
CA PHE A 59 18.72 -9.93 17.49
C PHE A 59 18.36 -8.63 18.17
N SER A 60 19.17 -7.59 17.93
CA SER A 60 18.98 -6.22 18.40
C SER A 60 17.51 -5.80 18.33
N LEU A 61 16.80 -5.96 19.45
CA LEU A 61 15.74 -5.06 19.84
C LEU A 61 16.48 -3.78 20.19
N THR A 62 16.61 -2.85 19.24
CA THR A 62 16.71 -1.45 19.62
C THR A 62 15.49 -1.19 20.48
N SER A 63 15.66 -1.22 21.80
CA SER A 63 14.64 -0.83 22.75
C SER A 63 14.50 0.67 22.61
N TYR A 64 13.70 1.10 21.63
CA TYR A 64 13.37 2.51 21.51
C TYR A 64 12.68 2.93 22.80
N ASN A 65 13.21 3.96 23.45
CA ASN A 65 12.50 4.66 24.51
C ASN A 65 11.34 5.41 23.88
N LEU A 66 10.21 4.71 23.70
CA LEU A 66 9.01 5.30 23.14
C LEU A 66 8.52 6.43 24.03
N THR A 67 8.17 7.56 23.42
CA THR A 67 7.43 8.63 24.12
C THR A 67 6.05 8.11 24.53
N GLU A 68 5.39 8.80 25.44
CA GLU A 68 4.05 8.41 25.89
C GLU A 68 3.04 8.47 24.73
N GLU A 69 3.15 9.46 23.85
CA GLU A 69 2.34 9.60 22.62
C GLU A 69 2.55 8.41 21.69
N GLN A 70 3.81 7.99 21.50
CA GLN A 70 4.14 6.83 20.67
C GLN A 70 3.61 5.54 21.28
N ARG A 71 3.67 5.36 22.60
CA ARG A 71 3.08 4.19 23.28
C ARG A 71 1.58 4.13 23.05
N ARG A 72 0.86 5.25 23.23
CA ARG A 72 -0.59 5.32 22.99
C ARG A 72 -0.94 5.06 21.54
N MET A 73 -0.19 5.65 20.61
CA MET A 73 -0.36 5.41 19.17
C MET A 73 -0.21 3.91 18.84
N TYR A 74 0.87 3.25 19.27
CA TYR A 74 1.05 1.81 19.02
C TYR A 74 0.05 0.92 19.77
N ALA A 75 -0.39 1.31 20.97
CA ALA A 75 -1.43 0.60 21.69
C ALA A 75 -2.80 0.69 20.99
N SER A 76 -3.01 1.74 20.17
CA SER A 76 -4.23 1.93 19.39
C SER A 76 -4.28 1.16 18.07
N GLU A 77 -3.17 0.51 17.68
CA GLU A 77 -3.11 -0.27 16.44
C GLU A 77 -4.05 -1.47 16.48
N LYS A 78 -4.91 -1.56 15.47
CA LYS A 78 -5.79 -2.70 15.20
C LYS A 78 -5.59 -3.26 13.81
N ALA A 79 -5.02 -2.47 12.89
CA ALA A 79 -4.72 -2.90 11.54
C ALA A 79 -3.39 -3.67 11.51
N GLU A 80 -3.29 -4.61 10.56
CA GLU A 80 -2.04 -5.32 10.33
C GLU A 80 -1.00 -4.34 9.76
N ASN A 81 0.20 -4.35 10.34
CA ASN A 81 1.33 -3.54 9.90
C ASN A 81 2.38 -4.38 9.14
N PHE A 82 2.14 -5.69 9.02
CA PHE A 82 2.97 -6.64 8.27
C PHE A 82 4.44 -6.71 8.75
N ARG A 83 4.70 -6.25 9.99
CA ARG A 83 6.03 -6.31 10.63
C ARG A 83 6.51 -7.75 10.79
N TRP A 84 5.60 -8.69 11.00
CA TRP A 84 5.94 -10.11 11.09
C TRP A 84 6.37 -10.67 9.72
N ILE A 85 5.76 -10.21 8.62
CA ILE A 85 6.15 -10.58 7.25
C ILE A 85 7.57 -10.11 6.99
N SER A 86 7.87 -8.85 7.33
CA SER A 86 9.22 -8.30 7.24
C SER A 86 10.26 -9.23 7.90
N LYS A 87 9.99 -9.73 9.12
CA LYS A 87 10.88 -10.65 9.83
C LYS A 87 11.10 -12.01 9.14
N ILE A 88 10.17 -12.47 8.31
CA ILE A 88 10.22 -13.81 7.71
C ILE A 88 10.76 -13.76 6.27
N VAL A 89 10.35 -12.77 5.49
CA VAL A 89 10.62 -12.74 4.03
C VAL A 89 11.43 -11.53 3.56
N ALA A 90 11.50 -10.45 4.34
CA ALA A 90 12.30 -9.30 3.93
C ALA A 90 13.78 -9.57 4.13
N THR A 91 14.58 -9.09 3.19
CA THR A 91 16.04 -9.16 3.24
C THR A 91 16.61 -7.80 3.57
N TYR A 92 17.60 -7.78 4.47
CA TYR A 92 18.46 -6.63 4.66
C TYR A 92 19.47 -6.54 3.52
N SER A 93 19.65 -5.33 2.99
CA SER A 93 20.78 -5.04 2.10
C SER A 93 22.10 -5.14 2.87
N SER A 94 23.18 -5.47 2.17
CA SER A 94 24.55 -5.31 2.69
C SER A 94 25.02 -3.86 2.66
N TYR A 95 24.36 -2.99 1.90
CA TYR A 95 24.62 -1.57 1.89
C TYR A 95 24.02 -0.89 3.12
N THR A 96 24.82 -0.05 3.78
CA THR A 96 24.38 0.81 4.89
C THR A 96 24.18 2.20 4.33
N LEU A 97 22.98 2.75 4.51
CA LEU A 97 22.64 4.10 4.10
C LEU A 97 23.27 5.13 5.05
N THR A 98 23.68 6.25 4.49
CA THR A 98 24.36 7.35 5.18
C THR A 98 23.69 8.69 4.83
N GLU A 99 24.18 9.79 5.41
CA GLU A 99 23.72 11.15 5.04
C GLU A 99 23.95 11.47 3.55
N ALA A 100 24.91 10.82 2.87
CA ALA A 100 25.10 10.98 1.43
C ALA A 100 23.94 10.41 0.59
N ASP A 101 23.19 9.46 1.16
CA ASP A 101 22.02 8.86 0.51
C ASP A 101 20.73 9.63 0.83
N LEU A 102 20.77 10.61 1.73
CA LEU A 102 19.60 11.36 2.17
C LEU A 102 18.97 12.11 0.99
N ALA A 103 17.68 11.90 0.78
CA ALA A 103 16.92 12.65 -0.20
C ALA A 103 16.62 14.06 0.30
N PRO A 104 16.52 15.07 -0.58
CA PRO A 104 16.12 16.42 -0.20
C PRO A 104 14.76 16.42 0.51
N GLU A 105 14.61 17.26 1.54
CA GLU A 105 13.36 17.42 2.27
C GLU A 105 12.19 17.81 1.36
N SER A 106 12.44 18.61 0.33
CA SER A 106 11.43 18.98 -0.68
C SER A 106 10.83 17.77 -1.40
N LEU A 107 11.63 16.73 -1.67
CA LEU A 107 11.13 15.50 -2.27
C LEU A 107 10.29 14.68 -1.29
N TYR A 108 10.69 14.65 -0.01
CA TYR A 108 9.86 14.03 1.03
C TYR A 108 8.50 14.73 1.15
N LEU A 109 8.47 16.07 1.11
CA LEU A 109 7.23 16.85 1.16
C LEU A 109 6.36 16.61 -0.08
N GLU A 110 6.94 16.57 -1.29
CA GLU A 110 6.21 16.23 -2.51
C GLU A 110 5.56 14.83 -2.41
N LEU A 111 6.32 13.85 -1.93
CA LEU A 111 5.80 12.50 -1.71
C LEU A 111 4.72 12.47 -0.64
N ALA A 112 4.88 13.24 0.43
CA ALA A 112 3.86 13.35 1.45
C ALA A 112 2.56 13.96 0.91
N GLU A 113 2.62 14.97 0.04
CA GLU A 113 1.44 15.52 -0.65
C GLU A 113 0.78 14.48 -1.56
N LEU A 114 1.55 13.81 -2.41
CA LEU A 114 1.01 12.76 -3.31
C LEU A 114 0.44 11.57 -2.55
N GLY A 115 0.97 11.30 -1.35
CA GLY A 115 0.50 10.30 -0.42
C GLY A 115 -0.91 10.58 0.11
N GLU A 116 -1.28 11.85 0.31
CA GLU A 116 -2.64 12.20 0.78
C GLU A 116 -3.71 11.66 -0.17
N PHE A 117 -3.47 11.72 -1.48
CA PHE A 117 -4.38 11.20 -2.49
C PHE A 117 -4.49 9.67 -2.45
N ALA A 118 -3.38 8.97 -2.20
CA ALA A 118 -3.39 7.52 -2.00
C ALA A 118 -4.14 7.12 -0.71
N GLU A 119 -4.06 7.94 0.33
CA GLU A 119 -4.71 7.72 1.62
C GLU A 119 -6.23 7.94 1.51
N ILE A 120 -6.69 9.03 0.86
CA ILE A 120 -8.12 9.25 0.64
C ILE A 120 -8.76 8.27 -0.34
N ALA A 121 -7.97 7.52 -1.12
CA ALA A 121 -8.53 6.45 -1.94
C ALA A 121 -9.10 5.29 -1.08
N TYR A 122 -8.68 5.13 0.18
CA TYR A 122 -9.25 4.11 1.09
C TYR A 122 -10.68 4.42 1.57
N ASN A 123 -11.21 5.59 1.23
CA ASN A 123 -12.34 6.15 1.95
C ASN A 123 -13.65 5.36 1.80
N LEU A 124 -14.31 5.23 2.94
CA LEU A 124 -15.67 4.70 3.09
C LEU A 124 -16.73 5.82 3.00
N VAL A 125 -16.30 7.07 3.07
CA VAL A 125 -17.12 8.27 2.85
C VAL A 125 -16.92 8.73 1.41
N PRO A 126 -17.98 9.17 0.68
CA PRO A 126 -17.84 9.67 -0.68
C PRO A 126 -16.79 10.79 -0.78
N THR A 127 -15.91 10.70 -1.78
CA THR A 127 -14.80 11.65 -1.97
C THR A 127 -15.33 13.08 -2.18
N GLU A 128 -16.47 13.23 -2.85
CA GLU A 128 -17.19 14.50 -3.04
C GLU A 128 -17.42 15.19 -1.69
N PHE A 129 -18.02 14.48 -0.73
CA PHE A 129 -18.28 15.01 0.61
C PHE A 129 -16.99 15.46 1.30
N ILE A 130 -15.92 14.68 1.17
CA ILE A 130 -14.63 14.96 1.80
C ILE A 130 -14.04 16.26 1.26
N LEU A 131 -14.12 16.47 -0.05
CA LEU A 131 -13.61 17.66 -0.70
C LEU A 131 -14.49 18.89 -0.42
N ASP A 132 -15.81 18.74 -0.48
CA ASP A 132 -16.76 19.82 -0.18
C ASP A 132 -16.65 20.32 1.28
N ASN A 133 -16.23 19.44 2.20
CA ASN A 133 -16.06 19.74 3.63
C ASN A 133 -14.59 19.84 4.05
N TYR A 134 -13.66 19.98 3.09
CA TYR A 134 -12.22 19.91 3.35
C TYR A 134 -11.75 20.86 4.46
N GLU A 135 -12.18 22.14 4.42
CA GLU A 135 -11.78 23.14 5.42
C GLU A 135 -12.19 22.80 6.85
N LYS A 136 -13.31 22.09 7.00
CA LYS A 136 -13.74 21.58 8.31
C LYS A 136 -12.95 20.33 8.69
N LEU A 137 -12.85 19.38 7.75
CA LEU A 137 -12.22 18.08 8.00
C LEU A 137 -10.71 18.17 8.24
N ARG A 138 -10.06 19.27 7.82
CA ARG A 138 -8.62 19.53 8.08
C ARG A 138 -8.32 20.16 9.43
N GLN A 139 -9.33 20.50 10.22
CA GLN A 139 -9.13 21.08 11.55
C GLN A 139 -8.55 20.05 12.54
N PRO A 140 -7.87 20.50 13.62
CA PRO A 140 -7.39 19.61 14.67
C PRO A 140 -8.48 18.67 15.20
N GLY A 141 -8.16 17.38 15.31
CA GLY A 141 -9.11 16.34 15.76
C GLY A 141 -9.96 15.70 14.66
N TYR A 142 -10.03 16.30 13.46
CA TYR A 142 -10.75 15.73 12.32
C TYR A 142 -9.86 14.80 11.47
N PRO A 143 -10.43 14.01 10.55
CA PRO A 143 -9.67 13.00 9.80
C PRO A 143 -8.53 13.59 8.95
N LEU A 144 -8.70 14.78 8.40
CA LEU A 144 -7.75 15.42 7.48
C LEU A 144 -6.78 16.39 8.16
N GLU A 145 -6.63 16.33 9.50
CA GLU A 145 -5.76 17.23 10.29
C GLU A 145 -4.34 17.41 9.71
N TYR A 146 -3.81 16.38 9.04
CA TYR A 146 -2.47 16.40 8.43
C TYR A 146 -2.49 16.27 6.90
N HIS A 147 -3.62 16.57 6.25
CA HIS A 147 -3.77 16.55 4.80
C HIS A 147 -3.91 17.98 4.28
N ASN A 148 -2.86 18.51 3.66
CA ASN A 148 -2.79 19.91 3.21
C ASN A 148 -2.91 20.08 1.69
N ALA A 149 -2.89 18.99 0.91
CA ALA A 149 -2.85 19.03 -0.54
C ALA A 149 -4.23 18.98 -1.22
N LEU A 150 -5.32 18.87 -0.45
CA LEU A 150 -6.68 18.64 -0.97
C LEU A 150 -7.50 19.93 -1.18
N GLY A 151 -6.94 21.12 -0.92
CA GLY A 151 -7.69 22.39 -0.95
C GLY A 151 -7.96 22.98 -2.33
N ASP A 152 -7.09 22.74 -3.32
CA ASP A 152 -7.26 23.21 -4.71
C ASP A 152 -7.28 22.02 -5.67
N VAL A 153 -8.43 21.33 -5.69
CA VAL A 153 -8.62 20.12 -6.50
C VAL A 153 -9.99 20.11 -7.16
N LYS A 154 -10.08 19.43 -8.30
CA LYS A 154 -11.33 19.13 -9.00
C LYS A 154 -11.46 17.62 -9.12
N LEU A 155 -12.45 17.03 -8.45
CA LEU A 155 -12.75 15.61 -8.62
C LEU A 155 -13.42 15.41 -9.97
N LEU A 156 -12.81 14.58 -10.82
CA LEU A 156 -13.43 14.16 -12.09
C LEU A 156 -14.35 12.98 -11.83
N SER A 157 -13.88 12.00 -11.05
CA SER A 157 -14.67 10.84 -10.65
C SER A 157 -14.09 10.17 -9.42
N SER A 158 -14.97 9.69 -8.56
CA SER A 158 -14.69 8.65 -7.56
C SER A 158 -15.52 7.43 -7.93
N PHE A 159 -14.88 6.30 -8.22
CA PHE A 159 -15.58 5.09 -8.65
C PHE A 159 -14.98 3.83 -8.03
N ARG A 160 -15.70 2.73 -8.16
CA ARG A 160 -15.28 1.41 -7.69
C ARG A 160 -15.19 0.43 -8.85
N GLY A 161 -14.11 -0.35 -8.88
CA GLY A 161 -13.86 -1.35 -9.92
C GLY A 161 -14.85 -2.51 -9.88
N THR A 162 -15.08 -3.14 -11.03
CA THR A 162 -16.01 -4.29 -11.15
C THR A 162 -15.50 -5.56 -10.47
N PHE A 163 -14.22 -5.61 -10.09
CA PHE A 163 -13.61 -6.69 -9.33
C PHE A 163 -13.19 -6.20 -7.94
N ALA A 164 -13.68 -6.89 -6.91
CA ALA A 164 -13.41 -6.60 -5.50
C ALA A 164 -13.69 -5.15 -5.07
N ASP A 165 -14.56 -4.45 -5.81
CA ASP A 165 -15.06 -3.11 -5.48
C ASP A 165 -13.94 -2.08 -5.26
N LEU A 166 -12.82 -2.21 -5.99
CA LEU A 166 -11.59 -1.44 -5.79
C LEU A 166 -11.83 0.07 -5.97
N PRO A 167 -11.71 0.89 -4.91
CA PRO A 167 -11.85 2.34 -5.00
C PRO A 167 -10.73 3.00 -5.83
N VAL A 168 -11.14 3.94 -6.69
CA VAL A 168 -10.26 4.77 -7.51
C VAL A 168 -10.80 6.21 -7.55
N ASN A 169 -9.91 7.17 -7.33
CA ASN A 169 -10.20 8.59 -7.52
C ASN A 169 -9.41 9.14 -8.71
N VAL A 170 -10.06 9.92 -9.57
CA VAL A 170 -9.42 10.70 -10.63
C VAL A 170 -9.64 12.18 -10.33
N ILE A 171 -8.55 12.91 -10.10
CA ILE A 171 -8.56 14.28 -9.56
C ILE A 171 -7.65 15.16 -10.41
N TYR A 172 -8.10 16.35 -10.78
CA TYR A 172 -7.24 17.37 -11.38
C TYR A 172 -6.83 18.41 -10.33
N ARG A 173 -5.54 18.76 -10.27
CA ARG A 173 -4.95 19.78 -9.40
C ARG A 173 -4.61 21.01 -10.24
N PRO A 174 -5.43 22.09 -10.22
CA PRO A 174 -5.18 23.28 -11.05
C PRO A 174 -3.85 23.98 -10.76
N SER A 175 -3.52 24.17 -9.48
CA SER A 175 -2.28 24.82 -9.02
C SER A 175 -1.01 24.18 -9.57
N THR A 176 -0.95 22.84 -9.62
CA THR A 176 0.21 22.09 -10.11
C THR A 176 0.06 21.60 -11.56
N LYS A 177 -1.12 21.82 -12.17
CA LYS A 177 -1.52 21.30 -13.48
C LYS A 177 -1.34 19.77 -13.59
N GLN A 178 -1.68 19.05 -12.53
CA GLN A 178 -1.57 17.59 -12.47
C GLN A 178 -2.93 16.93 -12.63
N LEU A 179 -3.03 15.93 -13.51
CA LEU A 179 -4.11 14.96 -13.47
C LEU A 179 -3.62 13.77 -12.65
N LEU A 180 -4.37 13.38 -11.62
CA LEU A 180 -3.95 12.38 -10.66
C LEU A 180 -4.94 11.23 -10.64
N VAL A 181 -4.44 10.00 -10.70
CA VAL A 181 -5.18 8.76 -10.51
C VAL A 181 -4.70 8.12 -9.22
N ALA A 182 -5.56 8.11 -8.20
CA ALA A 182 -5.28 7.49 -6.91
C ALA A 182 -6.01 6.15 -6.80
N VAL A 183 -5.26 5.07 -6.60
CA VAL A 183 -5.80 3.73 -6.44
C VAL A 183 -5.60 3.26 -5.00
N SER A 184 -6.67 2.82 -4.35
CA SER A 184 -6.59 2.37 -2.97
C SER A 184 -5.82 1.04 -2.83
N GLY A 185 -5.35 0.75 -1.63
CA GLY A 185 -5.03 -0.63 -1.25
C GLY A 185 -6.28 -1.41 -0.86
N THR A 186 -6.08 -2.65 -0.38
CA THR A 186 -7.16 -3.49 0.15
C THR A 186 -6.75 -4.12 1.48
N SER A 187 -7.71 -4.37 2.37
CA SER A 187 -7.51 -5.17 3.58
C SER A 187 -7.35 -6.67 3.27
N SER A 188 -7.76 -7.11 2.07
CA SER A 188 -7.63 -8.50 1.59
C SER A 188 -6.19 -8.94 1.35
N ILE A 189 -5.22 -8.04 1.47
CA ILE A 189 -3.79 -8.33 1.47
C ILE A 189 -3.46 -9.46 2.45
N LYS A 190 -4.12 -9.48 3.62
CA LYS A 190 -3.99 -10.58 4.59
C LYS A 190 -4.40 -11.94 4.00
N HIS A 191 -5.54 -12.01 3.31
CA HIS A 191 -6.04 -13.27 2.71
C HIS A 191 -5.24 -13.68 1.46
N ALA A 192 -4.89 -12.73 0.60
CA ALA A 192 -4.02 -12.97 -0.56
C ALA A 192 -2.65 -13.53 -0.13
N PHE A 193 -2.15 -13.11 1.04
CA PHE A 193 -0.88 -13.58 1.59
C PHE A 193 -0.98 -14.83 2.44
N GLN A 194 -2.07 -15.06 3.18
CA GLN A 194 -2.31 -16.32 3.89
C GLN A 194 -2.48 -17.50 2.91
N ASP A 195 -3.10 -17.26 1.75
CA ASP A 195 -3.21 -18.24 0.66
C ASP A 195 -1.95 -18.35 -0.21
N LEU A 196 -0.91 -17.50 -0.01
CA LEU A 196 0.28 -17.37 -0.87
C LEU A 196 -0.06 -17.63 -2.36
N ARG A 197 -1.05 -16.93 -2.91
CA ARG A 197 -1.38 -17.03 -4.33
C ARG A 197 -0.32 -16.31 -5.15
N VAL A 198 0.91 -16.82 -5.15
CA VAL A 198 2.02 -16.49 -6.05
C VAL A 198 1.69 -16.79 -7.52
N LEU A 199 0.45 -17.19 -7.79
CA LEU A 199 -0.11 -17.48 -9.10
C LEU A 199 0.07 -16.28 -10.01
N LYS A 200 0.85 -16.51 -11.05
CA LYS A 200 1.03 -15.59 -12.16
C LYS A 200 0.04 -15.94 -13.26
N THR A 201 -0.42 -14.93 -13.97
CA THR A 201 -1.03 -15.09 -15.28
C THR A 201 -0.13 -14.44 -16.33
N SER A 202 -0.18 -14.92 -17.56
CA SER A 202 0.60 -14.31 -18.65
C SER A 202 0.07 -12.91 -18.91
N HIS A 203 0.98 -11.93 -19.01
CA HIS A 203 0.60 -10.57 -19.39
C HIS A 203 0.21 -10.54 -20.88
N PRO A 204 -0.80 -9.76 -21.32
CA PRO A 204 -1.25 -9.73 -22.72
C PRO A 204 -0.14 -9.40 -23.73
N SER A 205 0.90 -8.66 -23.33
CA SER A 205 2.08 -8.41 -24.17
C SER A 205 2.87 -9.69 -24.52
N LYS A 206 2.63 -10.81 -23.84
CA LYS A 206 3.41 -12.06 -23.89
C LYS A 206 4.88 -11.88 -23.47
N ARG A 207 5.21 -10.73 -22.86
CA ARG A 207 6.56 -10.38 -22.38
C ARG A 207 6.66 -10.51 -20.87
N GLY A 208 6.29 -11.68 -20.35
CA GLY A 208 6.33 -12.00 -18.92
C GLY A 208 4.96 -12.24 -18.32
N SER A 209 4.94 -12.30 -16.99
CA SER A 209 3.76 -12.69 -16.22
C SER A 209 3.53 -11.72 -15.06
N VAL A 210 2.27 -11.55 -14.71
CA VAL A 210 1.77 -10.64 -13.68
C VAL A 210 1.06 -11.43 -12.58
N HIS A 211 1.11 -10.95 -11.34
CA HIS A 211 0.33 -11.50 -10.24
C HIS A 211 -1.17 -11.52 -10.62
N SER A 212 -1.76 -12.72 -10.64
CA SER A 212 -3.13 -12.93 -11.13
C SER A 212 -4.18 -12.07 -10.43
N GLY A 213 -4.06 -11.89 -9.11
CA GLY A 213 -4.97 -11.03 -8.36
C GLY A 213 -4.84 -9.54 -8.69
N PHE A 214 -3.61 -9.05 -8.89
CA PHE A 214 -3.40 -7.65 -9.26
C PHE A 214 -3.86 -7.39 -10.69
N TRP A 215 -3.68 -8.37 -11.57
CA TRP A 215 -4.22 -8.30 -12.91
C TRP A 215 -5.75 -8.25 -12.92
N ALA A 216 -6.44 -9.09 -12.14
CA ALA A 216 -7.90 -9.08 -12.05
C ALA A 216 -8.45 -7.73 -11.55
N LEU A 217 -7.79 -7.15 -10.54
CA LEU A 217 -8.13 -5.82 -10.02
C LEU A 217 -7.95 -4.72 -11.06
N TYR A 218 -6.80 -4.71 -11.74
CA TYR A 218 -6.53 -3.76 -12.82
C TYR A 218 -7.56 -3.88 -13.94
N GLN A 219 -7.85 -5.11 -14.40
CA GLN A 219 -8.88 -5.35 -15.42
C GLN A 219 -10.26 -4.85 -15.00
N GLY A 220 -10.59 -4.89 -13.71
CA GLY A 220 -11.85 -4.40 -13.18
C GLY A 220 -12.03 -2.88 -13.22
N ILE A 221 -10.93 -2.12 -13.33
CA ILE A 221 -10.95 -0.64 -13.44
C ILE A 221 -10.51 -0.13 -14.82
N ARG A 222 -9.90 -0.98 -15.64
CA ARG A 222 -9.14 -0.60 -16.85
C ARG A 222 -9.90 0.31 -17.80
N SER A 223 -11.11 -0.05 -18.23
CA SER A 223 -11.85 0.77 -19.20
C SER A 223 -12.20 2.15 -18.64
N ILE A 224 -12.78 2.17 -17.43
CA ILE A 224 -13.23 3.40 -16.77
C ILE A 224 -12.05 4.35 -16.52
N VAL A 225 -10.93 3.84 -16.01
CA VAL A 225 -9.78 4.70 -15.69
C VAL A 225 -9.12 5.27 -16.94
N LEU A 226 -9.01 4.51 -18.02
CA LEU A 226 -8.44 4.99 -19.29
C LEU A 226 -9.34 6.06 -19.94
N ASP A 227 -10.66 5.87 -19.89
CA ASP A 227 -11.63 6.86 -20.39
C ASP A 227 -11.57 8.16 -19.57
N LEU A 228 -11.48 8.05 -18.23
CA LEU A 228 -11.35 9.22 -17.34
C LEU A 228 -10.01 9.94 -17.52
N ILE A 229 -8.91 9.22 -17.77
CA ILE A 229 -7.61 9.83 -18.10
C ILE A 229 -7.75 10.63 -19.40
N ARG A 230 -8.31 10.03 -20.45
CA ARG A 230 -8.54 10.72 -21.73
C ARG A 230 -9.42 11.96 -21.55
N GLN A 231 -10.51 11.84 -20.79
CA GLN A 231 -11.40 12.96 -20.48
C GLN A 231 -10.66 14.07 -19.73
N GLY A 232 -9.88 13.72 -18.70
CA GLY A 232 -9.13 14.69 -17.90
C GLY A 232 -8.05 15.40 -18.70
N ILE A 233 -7.33 14.67 -19.56
CA ILE A 233 -6.35 15.26 -20.48
C ILE A 233 -7.03 16.27 -21.40
N THR A 234 -8.17 15.89 -22.00
CA THR A 234 -8.92 16.73 -22.95
C THR A 234 -9.51 17.96 -22.26
N SER A 235 -10.07 17.80 -21.07
CA SER A 235 -10.83 18.84 -20.37
C SER A 235 -9.94 19.83 -19.63
N HIS A 236 -8.73 19.44 -19.25
CA HIS A 236 -7.87 20.24 -18.37
C HIS A 236 -6.47 20.51 -18.90
N SER A 237 -6.03 19.83 -19.97
CA SER A 237 -4.68 19.99 -20.54
C SER A 237 -3.57 19.96 -19.46
N PRO A 238 -3.51 18.90 -18.62
CA PRO A 238 -2.53 18.79 -17.56
C PRO A 238 -1.10 18.77 -18.13
N ALA A 239 -0.14 19.27 -17.34
CA ALA A 239 1.29 19.17 -17.65
C ALA A 239 1.91 17.85 -17.17
N GLU A 240 1.25 17.15 -16.25
CA GLU A 240 1.71 15.88 -15.69
C GLU A 240 0.51 15.00 -15.33
N LEU A 241 0.60 13.71 -15.68
CA LEU A 241 -0.27 12.64 -15.21
C LEU A 241 0.45 11.90 -14.08
N VAL A 242 -0.16 11.86 -12.90
CA VAL A 242 0.38 11.21 -11.70
C VAL A 242 -0.45 9.96 -11.37
N LEU A 243 0.20 8.82 -11.26
CA LEU A 243 -0.39 7.58 -10.74
C LEU A 243 0.13 7.40 -9.30
N THR A 244 -0.77 7.34 -8.34
CA THR A 244 -0.42 7.17 -6.93
C THR A 244 -1.23 6.09 -6.26
N GLY A 245 -0.62 5.39 -5.32
CA GLY A 245 -1.27 4.31 -4.60
C GLY A 245 -0.42 3.81 -3.46
N HIS A 246 -1.08 3.45 -2.37
CA HIS A 246 -0.46 2.78 -1.25
C HIS A 246 -0.72 1.28 -1.33
N SER A 247 0.23 0.49 -0.85
CA SER A 247 0.11 -0.95 -0.77
C SER A 247 -0.14 -1.58 -2.15
N MET A 248 -1.12 -2.49 -2.23
CA MET A 248 -1.60 -3.06 -3.50
C MET A 248 -1.94 -2.01 -4.56
N GLY A 249 -2.47 -0.82 -4.19
CA GLY A 249 -2.80 0.24 -5.15
C GLY A 249 -1.59 0.67 -5.97
N GLY A 250 -0.38 0.62 -5.37
CA GLY A 250 0.85 0.89 -6.09
C GLY A 250 1.16 -0.14 -7.19
N SER A 251 0.84 -1.42 -6.96
CA SER A 251 0.99 -2.46 -7.99
C SER A 251 0.03 -2.23 -9.15
N ILE A 252 -1.20 -1.79 -8.87
CA ILE A 252 -2.18 -1.46 -9.92
C ILE A 252 -1.73 -0.23 -10.72
N CYS A 253 -1.13 0.77 -10.07
CA CYS A 253 -0.53 1.92 -10.75
C CYS A 253 0.56 1.52 -11.74
N TYR A 254 1.39 0.53 -11.40
CA TYR A 254 2.38 -0.02 -12.34
C TYR A 254 1.75 -0.70 -13.55
N LEU A 255 0.67 -1.47 -13.35
CA LEU A 255 -0.02 -2.13 -14.46
C LEU A 255 -0.69 -1.12 -15.39
N LEU A 256 -1.30 -0.08 -14.83
CA LEU A 256 -1.83 1.06 -15.59
C LEU A 256 -0.71 1.81 -16.31
N GLY A 257 0.44 2.05 -15.66
CA GLY A 257 1.61 2.69 -16.27
C GLY A 257 2.15 1.90 -17.47
N ILE A 258 2.21 0.57 -17.37
CA ILE A 258 2.60 -0.30 -18.51
C ILE A 258 1.62 -0.14 -19.67
N GLU A 259 0.32 -0.10 -19.40
CA GLU A 259 -0.70 0.11 -20.45
C GLU A 259 -0.52 1.46 -21.15
N LEU A 260 -0.37 2.54 -20.39
CA LEU A 260 -0.20 3.90 -20.90
C LEU A 260 1.09 4.04 -21.73
N LEU A 261 2.18 3.43 -21.28
CA LEU A 261 3.46 3.49 -22.00
C LEU A 261 3.49 2.60 -23.23
N ALA A 262 2.70 1.52 -23.27
CA ALA A 262 2.63 0.60 -24.40
C ALA A 262 1.72 1.10 -25.55
N HIS A 263 0.86 2.09 -25.27
CA HIS A 263 -0.17 2.57 -26.19
C HIS A 263 -0.11 4.10 -26.26
N ASP A 264 0.58 4.60 -27.28
CA ASP A 264 0.84 6.04 -27.45
C ASP A 264 -0.45 6.86 -27.58
N GLU A 265 -1.60 6.26 -27.91
CA GLU A 265 -2.88 6.98 -28.04
C GLU A 265 -3.46 7.53 -26.71
N TYR A 266 -2.94 7.11 -25.55
CA TYR A 266 -3.39 7.62 -24.25
C TYR A 266 -2.57 8.80 -23.74
N LEU A 267 -1.37 9.03 -24.29
CA LEU A 267 -0.46 10.08 -23.84
C LEU A 267 -0.27 11.12 -24.94
N VAL A 268 -0.49 12.39 -24.61
CA VAL A 268 -0.29 13.51 -25.55
C VAL A 268 1.16 14.01 -25.47
N PRO A 269 1.72 14.60 -26.55
CA PRO A 269 3.09 15.12 -26.54
C PRO A 269 3.35 16.06 -25.37
N ARG A 270 4.53 15.95 -24.75
CA ARG A 270 4.96 16.75 -23.58
C ARG A 270 4.19 16.52 -22.27
N LEU A 271 3.21 15.60 -22.23
CA LEU A 271 2.61 15.17 -20.96
C LEU A 271 3.62 14.33 -20.19
N ARG A 272 4.01 14.78 -19.00
CA ARG A 272 4.88 13.98 -18.12
C ARG A 272 4.07 12.89 -17.44
N LEU A 273 4.66 11.71 -17.26
CA LEU A 273 4.08 10.62 -16.48
C LEU A 273 4.89 10.41 -15.21
N LYS A 274 4.21 10.45 -14.07
CA LYS A 274 4.79 10.21 -12.75
C LYS A 274 4.11 9.04 -12.07
N ILE A 275 4.89 8.10 -11.53
CA ILE A 275 4.39 7.05 -10.63
C ILE A 275 4.95 7.34 -9.24
N ALA A 276 4.09 7.56 -8.25
CA ALA A 276 4.48 7.81 -6.86
C ALA A 276 3.74 6.83 -5.93
N VAL A 277 4.40 5.79 -5.43
CA VAL A 277 3.72 4.69 -4.72
C VAL A 277 4.43 4.33 -3.42
N PHE A 278 3.66 3.84 -2.45
CA PHE A 278 4.08 3.65 -1.07
C PHE A 278 3.81 2.22 -0.61
N GLY A 279 4.81 1.52 -0.07
CA GLY A 279 4.64 0.14 0.41
C GLY A 279 4.20 -0.84 -0.68
N CYS A 280 4.59 -0.58 -1.94
CA CYS A 280 4.14 -1.36 -3.09
C CYS A 280 4.73 -2.78 -3.09
N PRO A 281 3.91 -3.85 -3.17
CA PRO A 281 4.40 -5.20 -3.41
C PRO A 281 4.93 -5.37 -4.84
N ARG A 282 5.60 -6.48 -5.12
CA ARG A 282 6.01 -6.88 -6.48
C ARG A 282 4.79 -7.36 -7.27
N ALA A 283 4.59 -6.84 -8.48
CA ALA A 283 3.45 -7.21 -9.32
C ALA A 283 3.80 -8.12 -10.50
N GLY A 284 5.05 -8.13 -10.95
CA GLY A 284 5.49 -8.82 -12.16
C GLY A 284 6.68 -9.75 -11.95
N ASP A 285 6.88 -10.66 -12.90
CA ASP A 285 8.13 -11.40 -13.01
C ASP A 285 9.23 -10.57 -13.69
N ALA A 286 10.46 -11.09 -13.68
CA ALA A 286 11.62 -10.42 -14.27
C ALA A 286 11.40 -10.01 -15.73
N ARG A 287 10.75 -10.85 -16.55
CA ARG A 287 10.48 -10.54 -17.96
C ARG A 287 9.51 -9.37 -18.12
N LEU A 288 8.49 -9.29 -17.27
CA LEU A 288 7.55 -8.17 -17.29
C LEU A 288 8.22 -6.87 -16.81
N VAL A 289 9.12 -6.97 -15.83
CA VAL A 289 9.95 -5.83 -15.39
C VAL A 289 10.86 -5.33 -16.51
N ASP A 290 11.53 -6.23 -17.24
CA ASP A 290 12.36 -5.85 -18.38
C ASP A 290 11.53 -5.16 -19.47
N TYR A 291 10.34 -5.70 -19.77
CA TYR A 291 9.41 -5.05 -20.70
C TYR A 291 9.01 -3.64 -20.26
N TYR A 292 8.67 -3.45 -18.98
CA TYR A 292 8.35 -2.13 -18.44
C TYR A 292 9.54 -1.16 -18.61
N ARG A 293 10.76 -1.59 -18.32
CA ARG A 293 11.97 -0.75 -18.46
C ARG A 293 12.22 -0.36 -19.91
N GLU A 294 12.00 -1.25 -20.86
CA GLU A 294 12.09 -0.94 -22.28
C GLU A 294 11.05 0.11 -22.70
N LEU A 295 9.81 0.00 -22.20
CA LEU A 295 8.77 1.00 -22.44
C LEU A 295 9.16 2.37 -21.89
N VAL A 296 9.67 2.43 -20.65
CA VAL A 296 10.16 3.68 -20.04
C VAL A 296 11.32 4.28 -20.84
N ALA A 297 12.28 3.45 -21.27
CA ALA A 297 13.42 3.91 -22.07
C ALA A 297 12.97 4.46 -23.44
N ALA A 298 12.04 3.78 -24.11
CA ALA A 298 11.45 4.25 -25.36
C ALA A 298 10.70 5.59 -25.18
N PHE A 299 9.92 5.70 -24.11
CA PHE A 299 9.19 6.93 -23.78
C PHE A 299 10.13 8.11 -23.51
N ARG A 300 11.17 7.91 -22.68
CA ARG A 300 12.21 8.93 -22.42
C ARG A 300 12.97 9.33 -23.67
N LYS A 301 13.27 8.38 -24.56
CA LYS A 301 13.92 8.67 -25.84
C LYS A 301 13.07 9.57 -26.74
N ARG A 302 11.74 9.41 -26.69
CA ARG A 302 10.79 10.16 -27.51
C ARG A 302 10.44 11.53 -26.92
N GLU A 303 10.12 11.59 -25.63
CA GLU A 303 9.58 12.78 -24.96
C GLU A 303 10.62 13.55 -24.12
N GLY A 304 11.81 12.98 -23.91
CA GLY A 304 12.86 13.52 -23.04
C GLY A 304 12.99 12.77 -21.71
N ASN A 305 14.17 12.84 -21.08
CA ASN A 305 14.45 12.09 -19.84
C ASN A 305 13.49 12.45 -18.69
N ASP A 306 13.14 13.74 -18.57
CA ASP A 306 12.25 14.27 -17.53
C ASP A 306 10.77 13.99 -17.80
N ALA A 307 10.44 13.36 -18.94
CA ALA A 307 9.07 12.99 -19.26
C ALA A 307 8.53 11.87 -18.36
N PHE A 308 9.41 11.04 -17.78
CA PHE A 308 9.02 9.94 -16.90
C PHE A 308 9.75 9.98 -15.56
N THR A 309 8.98 10.01 -14.48
CA THR A 309 9.47 9.99 -13.10
C THR A 309 8.83 8.84 -12.32
N GLU A 310 9.62 8.07 -11.59
CA GLU A 310 9.10 7.04 -10.67
C GLU A 310 9.68 7.24 -9.27
N TYR A 311 8.80 7.25 -8.27
CA TYR A 311 9.13 7.31 -6.86
C TYR A 311 8.44 6.17 -6.14
N VAL A 312 9.22 5.20 -5.66
CA VAL A 312 8.71 4.07 -4.87
C VAL A 312 9.28 4.15 -3.48
N VAL A 313 8.42 4.29 -2.47
CA VAL A 313 8.84 4.37 -1.07
C VAL A 313 8.63 3.04 -0.37
N LYS A 314 9.69 2.50 0.23
CA LYS A 314 9.65 1.35 1.13
C LYS A 314 9.86 1.81 2.57
N GLY A 315 8.88 1.56 3.43
CA GLY A 315 8.95 1.94 4.84
C GLY A 315 9.75 0.94 5.67
N TYR A 316 10.43 1.44 6.69
CA TYR A 316 11.07 0.59 7.69
C TYR A 316 10.06 -0.39 8.30
N ASN A 317 10.47 -1.65 8.41
CA ASN A 317 9.69 -2.72 9.03
C ASN A 317 8.33 -3.01 8.35
N ASP A 318 8.13 -2.50 7.13
CA ASP A 318 7.03 -2.90 6.26
C ASP A 318 7.39 -4.19 5.50
N GLY A 319 6.60 -5.24 5.70
CA GLY A 319 6.80 -6.52 5.01
C GLY A 319 6.19 -6.61 3.61
N VAL A 320 5.29 -5.70 3.23
CA VAL A 320 4.56 -5.78 1.96
C VAL A 320 5.47 -5.66 0.73
N PRO A 321 6.48 -4.75 0.69
CA PRO A 321 7.43 -4.70 -0.42
C PRO A 321 8.23 -6.00 -0.61
N ALA A 322 8.40 -6.81 0.44
CA ALA A 322 9.08 -8.10 0.34
C ALA A 322 8.22 -9.19 -0.33
N LEU A 323 6.97 -8.89 -0.70
CA LEU A 323 6.03 -9.84 -1.29
C LEU A 323 5.60 -9.47 -2.72
N PRO A 324 5.26 -10.47 -3.54
CA PRO A 324 5.64 -11.88 -3.38
C PRO A 324 7.18 -12.05 -3.38
N PRO A 325 7.72 -13.11 -2.76
CA PRO A 325 9.16 -13.30 -2.67
C PRO A 325 9.87 -13.48 -4.02
N THR A 326 11.11 -12.99 -4.12
CA THR A 326 11.94 -13.08 -5.34
C THR A 326 12.24 -14.51 -5.79
N ARG A 327 12.26 -15.48 -4.87
CA ARG A 327 12.41 -16.92 -5.16
C ARG A 327 11.32 -17.48 -6.06
N PHE A 328 10.15 -16.83 -6.11
CA PHE A 328 9.08 -17.18 -7.04
C PHE A 328 9.18 -16.42 -8.37
N GLY A 329 10.32 -15.75 -8.63
CA GLY A 329 10.60 -15.03 -9.87
C GLY A 329 9.96 -13.64 -9.97
N TYR A 330 9.30 -13.14 -8.91
CA TYR A 330 8.80 -11.77 -8.85
C TYR A 330 9.95 -10.78 -8.67
N ARG A 331 9.84 -9.59 -9.26
CA ARG A 331 10.83 -8.51 -9.16
C ARG A 331 10.13 -7.17 -8.95
N HIS A 332 10.83 -6.19 -8.40
CA HIS A 332 10.34 -4.81 -8.36
C HIS A 332 10.49 -4.16 -9.75
N PHE A 333 9.49 -3.37 -10.14
CA PHE A 333 9.58 -2.57 -11.36
C PHE A 333 10.62 -1.45 -11.23
N CYS A 334 10.54 -0.69 -10.13
CA CYS A 334 11.46 0.41 -9.84
C CYS A 334 12.89 -0.08 -9.67
N GLN A 335 13.82 0.65 -10.30
CA GLN A 335 15.25 0.39 -10.16
C GLN A 335 15.87 1.13 -8.98
N GLU A 336 15.36 2.30 -8.61
CA GLU A 336 15.95 3.15 -7.57
C GLU A 336 14.89 3.56 -6.55
N PRO A 337 14.41 2.62 -5.71
CA PRO A 337 13.43 2.95 -4.70
C PRO A 337 14.04 3.81 -3.60
N PHE A 338 13.17 4.45 -2.82
CA PHE A 338 13.53 5.13 -1.59
C PHE A 338 13.24 4.26 -0.38
N TYR A 339 14.00 4.48 0.68
CA TYR A 339 13.80 3.89 1.99
C TYR A 339 13.41 4.96 3.01
N LEU A 340 12.26 4.78 3.67
CA LEU A 340 11.71 5.70 4.66
C LEU A 340 11.92 5.13 6.06
N VAL A 341 12.65 5.84 6.91
CA VAL A 341 12.86 5.45 8.31
C VAL A 341 13.02 6.68 9.20
N GLY A 342 12.32 6.69 10.34
CA GLY A 342 12.41 7.79 11.31
C GLY A 342 11.98 9.16 10.78
N GLY A 343 11.14 9.21 9.74
CA GLY A 343 10.74 10.46 9.08
C GLY A 343 11.74 11.01 8.07
N LYS A 344 12.86 10.31 7.84
CA LYS A 344 13.85 10.64 6.80
C LYS A 344 13.72 9.70 5.61
N LEU A 345 13.93 10.24 4.41
CA LEU A 345 13.86 9.52 3.14
C LEU A 345 15.26 9.36 2.55
N TYR A 346 15.65 8.16 2.19
CA TYR A 346 16.96 7.85 1.63
C TYR A 346 16.82 7.23 0.23
N ARG A 347 17.69 7.62 -0.70
CA ARG A 347 17.84 6.93 -1.99
C ARG A 347 18.51 5.58 -1.73
N THR A 348 18.05 4.53 -2.40
CA THR A 348 18.71 3.23 -2.33
C THR A 348 19.50 2.96 -3.62
N PRO A 349 20.67 2.31 -3.55
CA PRO A 349 21.39 1.91 -4.75
C PRO A 349 20.57 0.97 -5.62
N SER A 350 20.66 1.13 -6.94
CA SER A 350 19.89 0.33 -7.88
C SER A 350 20.21 -1.16 -7.87
N THR A 351 21.43 -1.52 -7.45
CA THR A 351 21.85 -2.91 -7.23
C THR A 351 21.16 -3.56 -6.03
N GLU A 352 20.64 -2.75 -5.11
CA GLU A 352 20.02 -3.18 -3.85
C GLU A 352 18.49 -3.09 -3.89
N ALA A 353 17.90 -2.76 -5.05
CA ALA A 353 16.47 -2.48 -5.21
C ALA A 353 15.54 -3.63 -4.83
N GLU A 354 16.03 -4.87 -4.78
CA GLU A 354 15.23 -6.04 -4.35
C GLU A 354 15.13 -6.19 -2.84
N HIS A 355 15.97 -5.51 -2.07
CA HIS A 355 15.91 -5.49 -0.61
C HIS A 355 14.76 -4.60 -0.13
N ALA A 356 14.12 -5.02 0.96
CA ALA A 356 13.05 -4.26 1.59
C ALA A 356 13.53 -3.53 2.86
N LEU A 357 14.70 -3.90 3.40
CA LEU A 357 15.25 -3.35 4.63
C LEU A 357 16.70 -2.89 4.41
N PHE A 358 17.04 -1.76 5.02
CA PHE A 358 18.38 -1.19 5.02
C PHE A 358 18.77 -0.82 6.45
N ARG A 359 20.07 -0.90 6.73
CA ARG A 359 20.63 -0.25 7.92
C ARG A 359 20.93 1.21 7.55
N VAL A 360 20.76 2.10 8.52
CA VAL A 360 21.15 3.50 8.40
C VAL A 360 22.21 3.75 9.46
N GLU A 361 23.31 4.39 9.06
CA GLU A 361 24.36 4.79 9.99
C GLU A 361 23.78 5.82 10.97
N SER A 362 23.89 5.52 12.28
CA SER A 362 23.54 6.47 13.32
C SER A 362 24.67 7.48 13.46
N ASP A 363 24.42 8.74 13.13
CA ASP A 363 25.27 9.87 13.50
C ASP A 363 25.54 9.79 15.04
N ASN A 364 26.76 9.44 15.46
CA ASN A 364 27.15 9.14 16.86
C ASN A 364 27.03 10.32 17.85
N ASN A 365 26.27 11.37 17.54
CA ASN A 365 25.99 12.45 18.46
C ASN A 365 24.85 12.03 19.40
N ASP A 366 25.14 11.91 20.70
CA ASP A 366 24.24 11.57 21.81
C ASP A 366 22.91 12.38 21.89
N ASP A 367 22.77 13.39 21.04
CA ASP A 367 21.57 14.21 20.84
C ASP A 367 20.47 13.49 19.99
N GLN A 368 20.73 12.26 19.54
CA GLN A 368 19.90 11.44 18.64
C GLN A 368 18.71 10.71 19.27
N ASN A 369 18.39 10.96 20.55
CA ASN A 369 17.01 10.75 21.03
C ASN A 369 16.02 11.79 20.46
N LYS A 370 16.45 12.66 19.52
CA LYS A 370 15.60 13.49 18.67
C LYS A 370 14.58 12.64 17.90
N PHE A 371 13.32 12.80 18.33
CA PHE A 371 12.05 12.37 17.76
C PHE A 371 12.12 11.51 16.47
N ILE A 372 12.43 10.22 16.61
CA ILE A 372 12.26 9.24 15.53
C ILE A 372 10.75 9.13 15.25
N LEU A 373 10.33 9.56 14.07
CA LEU A 373 8.93 9.42 13.65
C LEU A 373 8.65 7.93 13.35
N PHE A 374 7.67 7.38 14.07
CA PHE A 374 7.26 5.96 14.03
C PHE A 374 8.41 4.95 14.25
N PRO A 375 8.98 4.84 15.48
CA PRO A 375 10.15 3.98 15.74
C PRO A 375 9.99 2.49 15.43
N LYS A 376 8.77 1.94 15.45
CA LYS A 376 8.51 0.54 15.09
C LYS A 376 8.29 0.34 13.59
N GLY A 377 8.20 1.42 12.80
CA GLY A 377 7.84 1.41 11.39
C GLY A 377 6.56 0.62 11.12
N GLY A 378 6.41 0.07 9.92
CA GLY A 378 5.29 -0.77 9.53
C GLY A 378 4.49 -0.18 8.37
N HIS A 379 3.61 -1.01 7.82
CA HIS A 379 2.91 -0.72 6.58
C HIS A 379 1.95 0.47 6.63
N ASN A 380 1.50 0.91 7.81
CA ASN A 380 0.56 2.02 7.95
C ASN A 380 1.25 3.37 8.23
N TYR A 381 2.58 3.42 8.14
CA TYR A 381 3.39 4.58 8.52
C TYR A 381 4.21 5.08 7.33
N TYR A 382 3.58 5.93 6.52
CA TYR A 382 4.16 6.61 5.38
C TYR A 382 3.86 8.11 5.46
N ASN A 383 4.61 8.93 4.73
CA ASN A 383 4.29 10.35 4.54
C ASN A 383 4.19 11.19 5.83
N GLY A 384 4.82 10.70 6.91
CA GLY A 384 4.74 11.31 8.22
C GLY A 384 3.37 11.16 8.90
N ARG A 385 2.50 10.28 8.39
CA ARG A 385 1.14 10.07 8.88
C ARG A 385 0.92 8.64 9.36
N ASP A 386 -0.01 8.53 10.31
CA ASP A 386 -0.57 7.27 10.79
C ASP A 386 -1.87 7.00 10.01
N LEU A 387 -1.79 6.12 9.01
CA LEU A 387 -2.93 5.75 8.17
C LEU A 387 -4.08 5.13 8.98
N GLU A 388 -3.77 4.48 10.11
CA GLU A 388 -4.79 3.92 10.98
C GLU A 388 -5.49 5.02 11.79
N LYS A 389 -4.77 6.05 12.26
CA LYS A 389 -5.39 7.24 12.86
C LYS A 389 -6.35 7.92 11.90
N PHE A 390 -5.94 8.08 10.64
CA PHE A 390 -6.82 8.57 9.58
C PHE A 390 -8.07 7.68 9.44
N SER A 391 -7.88 6.37 9.28
CA SER A 391 -8.97 5.41 9.11
C SER A 391 -9.94 5.37 10.29
N ARG A 392 -9.44 5.45 11.53
CA ARG A 392 -10.27 5.51 12.76
C ARG A 392 -11.14 6.77 12.76
N ARG A 393 -10.56 7.92 12.44
CA ARG A 393 -11.30 9.19 12.37
C ARG A 393 -12.31 9.21 11.22
N MET A 394 -11.98 8.62 10.07
CA MET A 394 -12.95 8.41 8.99
C MET A 394 -14.13 7.53 9.44
N ASN A 395 -13.89 6.50 10.25
CA ASN A 395 -14.98 5.70 10.82
C ASN A 395 -15.86 6.50 11.79
N TRP A 396 -15.28 7.40 12.60
CA TRP A 396 -16.05 8.32 13.43
C TRP A 396 -16.91 9.26 12.58
N LEU A 397 -16.38 9.73 11.44
CA LEU A 397 -17.14 10.53 10.48
C LEU A 397 -18.34 9.77 9.92
N ILE A 398 -18.19 8.51 9.53
CA ILE A 398 -19.31 7.67 9.08
C ILE A 398 -20.36 7.53 10.18
N GLN A 399 -19.94 7.24 11.41
CA GLN A 399 -20.83 7.10 12.57
C GLN A 399 -21.56 8.40 12.91
N SER A 400 -20.99 9.55 12.56
CA SER A 400 -21.63 10.86 12.70
C SER A 400 -22.72 11.13 11.65
N ILE A 401 -22.90 10.23 10.67
CA ILE A 401 -23.90 10.34 9.59
C ILE A 401 -23.73 11.68 8.85
N PRO A 402 -22.68 11.81 8.02
CA PRO A 402 -22.28 13.08 7.41
C PRO A 402 -23.33 13.64 6.44
N THR A 403 -24.28 12.81 6.00
CA THR A 403 -25.39 13.20 5.12
C THR A 403 -26.56 13.88 5.85
N GLN A 404 -26.51 14.01 7.17
CA GLN A 404 -27.56 14.63 7.97
C GLN A 404 -27.02 15.86 8.70
N ASP A 405 -27.84 16.91 8.81
CA ASP A 405 -27.52 18.10 9.60
C ASP A 405 -27.11 17.74 11.03
N GLY A 406 -26.20 18.51 11.60
CA GLY A 406 -25.66 18.29 12.95
C GLY A 406 -24.64 17.15 13.06
N TRP A 407 -24.05 16.71 11.94
CA TRP A 407 -23.02 15.66 11.96
C TRP A 407 -21.75 16.12 12.69
N GLU A 408 -21.47 17.41 12.72
CA GLU A 408 -20.30 17.96 13.41
C GLU A 408 -20.38 17.76 14.92
N GLU A 409 -21.54 18.02 15.52
CA GLU A 409 -21.79 17.78 16.95
C GLU A 409 -21.69 16.30 17.27
N ARG A 410 -22.30 15.43 16.42
CA ARG A 410 -22.20 13.98 16.58
C ARG A 410 -20.76 13.49 16.47
N TYR A 411 -19.99 14.01 15.52
CA TYR A 411 -18.57 13.70 15.37
C TYR A 411 -17.79 14.12 16.63
N ALA A 412 -18.05 15.33 17.15
CA ALA A 412 -17.39 15.82 18.36
C ALA A 412 -17.72 14.95 19.59
N GLU A 413 -18.97 14.49 19.73
CA GLU A 413 -19.37 13.56 20.79
C GLU A 413 -18.68 12.19 20.67
N ILE A 414 -18.53 11.66 19.46
CA ILE A 414 -17.81 10.40 19.20
C ILE A 414 -16.32 10.58 19.51
N ALA A 415 -15.70 11.64 19.01
CA ALA A 415 -14.28 11.92 19.21
C ALA A 415 -13.93 12.05 20.71
N LYS A 416 -14.76 12.75 21.49
CA LYS A 416 -14.60 12.90 22.94
C LYS A 416 -14.60 11.58 23.72
N LYS A 417 -15.25 10.53 23.21
CA LYS A 417 -15.26 9.19 23.83
C LYS A 417 -13.96 8.40 23.59
N HIS A 418 -13.13 8.86 22.65
CA HIS A 418 -11.94 8.15 22.18
C HIS A 418 -10.63 8.92 22.36
N THR A 419 -10.69 10.22 22.65
CA THR A 419 -9.57 11.05 23.12
C THR A 419 -9.48 11.00 24.63
#